data_AF-A0A5B8EF58-F1
#
_entry.id   AF-A0A5B8EF58-F1
#
_cell.length_a   1.000
_cell.length_b   1.000
_cell.length_c   1.000
_cell.angle_alpha   90.00
_cell.angle_beta   90.00
_cell.angle_gamma   90.00
#
_symmetry.space_group_name_H-M   'P 1'
#
loop_
_entity.id
_entity.type
_entity.pdbx_description
1 polymer ?
#
loop_
_entity_poly.entity_id
_entity_poly.type
_entity_poly.pdbx_seq_one_letter_code
_entity_poly.pdbx_strand_id
1 'polypeptide(L)'
;MNKIVNFLGKPRTIENVIKNRKISWLELFYDLIFAVVFSRLTESLLEHQTLTGFINAILTFFWLIWGWGEFSGYFDNHGNDSIINILIINIDMILIGLASIFIPEAVNGNFHYITWLYIILELFMGAVWIGLGIFDKTHGPAARVWGITCYSCNHCLRPLF
;
A
#
# COMPACT_ATOMS: atom_id res chain seq x y z
N MET A 1 -20.12 24.72 2.71
CA MET A 1 -19.84 23.57 3.58
C MET A 1 -19.29 22.35 2.82
N ASN A 2 -19.91 21.90 1.72
CA ASN A 2 -19.42 20.72 0.95
C ASN A 2 -17.99 20.83 0.38
N LYS A 3 -17.56 22.00 -0.10
CA LYS A 3 -16.18 22.18 -0.64
C LYS A 3 -15.10 21.97 0.42
N ILE A 4 -15.33 22.44 1.64
CA ILE A 4 -14.37 22.33 2.74
C ILE A 4 -14.29 20.86 3.21
N VAL A 5 -15.42 20.16 3.32
CA VAL A 5 -15.43 18.73 3.70
C VAL A 5 -14.79 17.85 2.63
N ASN A 6 -15.02 18.15 1.35
CA ASN A 6 -14.37 17.44 0.24
C ASN A 6 -12.86 17.74 0.18
N PHE A 7 -12.45 18.97 0.49
CA PHE A 7 -11.04 19.34 0.60
C PHE A 7 -10.36 18.66 1.80
N LEU A 8 -11.06 18.59 2.94
CA LEU A 8 -10.55 18.04 4.20
C LEU A 8 -10.47 16.51 4.23
N GLY A 9 -11.13 15.77 3.33
CA GLY A 9 -10.81 14.35 3.13
C GLY A 9 -11.93 13.33 3.29
N LYS A 10 -13.13 13.61 2.79
CA LYS A 10 -14.09 12.53 2.52
C LYS A 10 -13.57 11.67 1.35
N PRO A 11 -13.34 10.34 1.51
CA PRO A 11 -12.92 9.48 0.41
C PRO A 11 -14.04 9.29 -0.63
N ARG A 12 -13.65 8.95 -1.86
CA ARG A 12 -14.61 8.55 -2.91
C ARG A 12 -15.24 7.21 -2.53
N THR A 13 -16.52 7.02 -2.83
CA THR A 13 -17.18 5.73 -2.60
C THR A 13 -16.95 4.80 -3.79
N ILE A 14 -16.98 3.48 -3.56
CA ILE A 14 -16.74 2.45 -4.57
C ILE A 14 -17.73 2.52 -5.75
N GLU A 15 -18.95 2.99 -5.49
CA GLU A 15 -19.99 3.15 -6.51
C GLU A 15 -19.68 4.29 -7.49
N ASN A 16 -18.91 5.29 -7.06
CA ASN A 16 -18.56 6.46 -7.88
C ASN A 16 -17.34 6.17 -8.76
N VAL A 17 -17.46 5.19 -9.67
CA VAL A 17 -16.37 4.81 -10.60
C VAL A 17 -16.16 5.92 -11.64
N ILE A 18 -14.92 6.38 -11.78
CA ILE A 18 -14.53 7.39 -12.78
C ILE A 18 -14.02 6.66 -14.02
N LYS A 19 -14.79 6.68 -15.12
CA LYS A 19 -14.32 6.15 -16.40
C LYS A 19 -13.12 6.97 -16.90
N ASN A 20 -12.08 6.28 -17.38
CA ASN A 20 -10.84 6.89 -17.87
C ASN A 20 -10.21 7.85 -16.84
N ARG A 21 -10.24 7.47 -15.55
CA ARG A 21 -9.55 8.20 -14.48
C ARG A 21 -8.09 8.44 -14.89
N LYS A 22 -7.64 9.68 -14.78
CA LYS A 22 -6.22 10.01 -14.91
C LYS A 22 -5.50 9.69 -13.61
N ILE A 23 -4.43 8.93 -13.71
CA ILE A 23 -3.52 8.68 -12.57
C ILE A 23 -2.83 10.00 -12.23
N SER A 24 -2.81 10.35 -10.94
CA SER A 24 -2.17 11.58 -10.49
C SER A 24 -0.65 11.46 -10.58
N TRP A 25 0.04 12.61 -10.64
CA TRP A 25 1.50 12.63 -10.61
C TRP A 25 2.06 11.99 -9.33
N LEU A 26 1.35 12.11 -8.20
CA LEU A 26 1.80 11.59 -6.92
C LEU A 26 1.69 10.06 -6.86
N GLU A 27 0.64 9.48 -7.45
CA GLU A 27 0.53 8.02 -7.64
C GLU A 27 1.62 7.49 -8.58
N LEU A 28 1.90 8.18 -9.68
CA LEU A 28 3.01 7.81 -10.54
C LEU A 28 4.36 7.90 -9.82
N PHE A 29 4.55 8.90 -8.96
CA PHE A 29 5.75 9.03 -8.16
C PHE A 29 5.87 7.92 -7.10
N TYR A 30 4.75 7.51 -6.49
CA TYR A 30 4.68 6.35 -5.60
C TYR A 30 5.17 5.06 -6.29
N ASP A 31 4.72 4.81 -7.52
CA ASP A 31 5.18 3.66 -8.30
C ASP A 31 6.69 3.71 -8.59
N LEU A 32 7.26 4.90 -8.80
CA LEU A 32 8.71 5.06 -8.95
C LEU A 32 9.48 4.73 -7.67
N ILE A 33 8.92 5.02 -6.49
CA ILE A 33 9.53 4.57 -5.22
C ILE A 33 9.57 3.05 -5.15
N PHE A 34 8.50 2.37 -5.58
CA PHE A 34 8.49 0.90 -5.64
C PHE A 34 9.48 0.34 -6.66
N ALA A 35 9.72 1.03 -7.78
CA ALA A 35 10.78 0.65 -8.71
C ALA A 35 12.17 0.69 -8.04
N VAL A 36 12.44 1.71 -7.21
CA VAL A 36 13.69 1.80 -6.43
C VAL A 36 13.78 0.69 -5.38
N VAL A 37 12.70 0.43 -4.66
CA VAL A 37 12.58 -0.66 -3.68
C VAL A 37 12.92 -2.02 -4.31
N PHE A 38 12.39 -2.31 -5.51
CA PHE A 38 12.70 -3.55 -6.21
C PHE A 38 14.12 -3.59 -6.78
N SER A 39 14.69 -2.44 -7.19
CA SER A 39 16.12 -2.35 -7.53
C SER A 39 16.98 -2.77 -6.34
N ARG A 40 16.70 -2.22 -5.15
CA ARG A 40 17.43 -2.55 -3.92
C ARG A 40 17.33 -4.03 -3.55
N LEU A 41 16.15 -4.62 -3.70
CA LEU A 41 15.95 -6.06 -3.48
C LEU A 41 16.76 -6.91 -4.47
N THR A 42 16.77 -6.51 -5.74
CA THR A 42 17.49 -7.21 -6.80
C THR A 42 19.01 -7.10 -6.59
N GLU A 43 19.53 -5.92 -6.27
CA GLU A 43 20.94 -5.68 -5.92
C GLU A 43 21.36 -6.56 -4.74
N SER A 44 20.58 -6.56 -3.66
CA SER A 44 20.85 -7.37 -2.46
C SER A 44 20.91 -8.87 -2.77
N LEU A 45 20.04 -9.35 -3.67
CA LEU A 45 20.02 -10.74 -4.09
C LEU A 45 21.26 -11.10 -4.94
N LEU A 46 21.71 -10.18 -5.80
CA LEU A 46 22.90 -10.38 -6.63
C LEU A 46 24.20 -10.42 -5.80
N GLU A 47 24.25 -9.68 -4.70
CA GLU A 47 25.36 -9.73 -3.73
C GLU A 47 25.36 -11.03 -2.91
N HIS A 48 24.19 -11.63 -2.70
CA HIS A 48 24.00 -12.82 -1.85
C HIS A 48 23.33 -13.98 -2.59
N GLN A 49 24.06 -14.57 -3.54
CA GLN A 49 23.62 -15.71 -4.38
C GLN A 49 23.61 -17.04 -3.64
N THR A 50 22.85 -17.10 -2.54
CA THR A 50 22.62 -18.30 -1.74
C THR A 50 21.15 -18.69 -1.78
N LEU A 51 20.84 -19.97 -1.55
CA LEU A 51 19.45 -20.42 -1.46
C LEU A 51 18.68 -19.69 -0.34
N THR A 52 19.33 -19.45 0.79
CA THR A 52 18.75 -18.69 1.91
C THR A 52 18.47 -17.24 1.53
N GLY A 53 19.42 -16.55 0.89
CA GLY A 53 19.22 -15.19 0.39
C GLY A 53 18.07 -15.10 -0.62
N PHE A 54 17.95 -16.08 -1.50
CA PHE A 54 16.84 -16.18 -2.45
C PHE A 54 15.48 -16.36 -1.76
N ILE A 55 15.38 -17.25 -0.78
CA ILE A 55 14.15 -17.44 0.01
C ILE A 55 13.80 -16.16 0.76
N ASN A 56 14.77 -15.53 1.41
CA ASN A 56 14.57 -14.28 2.14
C ASN A 56 14.09 -13.16 1.22
N ALA A 57 14.70 -13.03 0.03
CA ALA A 57 14.30 -12.05 -0.96
C ALA A 57 12.86 -12.28 -1.46
N ILE A 58 12.45 -13.53 -1.66
CA ILE A 58 11.06 -13.88 -2.01
C ILE A 58 10.09 -13.46 -0.89
N LEU A 59 10.42 -13.74 0.37
CA LEU A 59 9.58 -13.32 1.50
C LEU A 59 9.44 -11.80 1.56
N THR A 60 10.55 -11.07 1.44
CA THR A 60 10.55 -9.61 1.38
C THR A 60 9.76 -9.09 0.18
N PHE A 61 9.90 -9.70 -1.01
CA PHE A 61 9.13 -9.35 -2.19
C PHE A 61 7.62 -9.47 -1.96
N PHE A 62 7.17 -10.58 -1.36
CA PHE A 62 5.74 -10.79 -1.10
C PHE A 62 5.17 -9.80 -0.08
N TRP A 63 5.95 -9.38 0.91
CA TRP A 63 5.53 -8.30 1.82
C TRP A 63 5.43 -6.94 1.11
N LEU A 64 6.40 -6.62 0.26
CA LEU A 64 6.39 -5.35 -0.46
C LEU A 64 5.25 -5.28 -1.48
N ILE A 65 5.00 -6.36 -2.24
CA ILE A 65 3.91 -6.40 -3.22
C ILE A 65 2.54 -6.36 -2.53
N TRP A 66 2.42 -6.92 -1.31
CA TRP A 66 1.22 -6.82 -0.50
C TRP A 66 0.92 -5.36 -0.17
N GLY A 67 1.86 -4.64 0.45
CA GLY A 67 1.69 -3.23 0.79
C GLY A 67 1.38 -2.34 -0.42
N TRP A 68 2.08 -2.54 -1.55
CA TRP A 68 1.77 -1.84 -2.80
C TRP A 68 0.33 -2.10 -3.27
N GLY A 69 -0.14 -3.34 -3.15
CA GLY A 69 -1.50 -3.74 -3.52
C GLY A 69 -2.57 -3.08 -2.65
N GLU A 70 -2.35 -3.01 -1.34
CA GLU A 70 -3.26 -2.32 -0.41
C GLU A 70 -3.38 -0.83 -0.73
N PHE A 71 -2.23 -0.19 -0.96
CA PHE A 71 -2.15 1.21 -1.30
C PHE A 71 -2.83 1.51 -2.64
N SER A 72 -2.44 0.78 -3.69
CA SER A 72 -2.98 0.98 -5.05
C SER A 72 -4.48 0.71 -5.09
N GLY A 73 -4.93 -0.36 -4.42
CA GLY A 73 -6.35 -0.68 -4.29
C GLY A 73 -7.16 0.40 -3.59
N TYR A 74 -6.59 1.07 -2.57
CA TYR A 74 -7.22 2.22 -1.94
C TYR A 74 -7.35 3.40 -2.91
N PHE A 75 -6.26 3.81 -3.58
CA PHE A 75 -6.27 4.98 -4.46
C PHE A 75 -7.12 4.76 -5.74
N ASP A 76 -7.12 3.55 -6.29
CA ASP A 76 -7.93 3.19 -7.46
C ASP A 76 -9.43 3.22 -7.17
N ASN A 77 -9.85 2.83 -5.97
CA ASN A 77 -11.27 2.75 -5.60
C ASN A 77 -11.78 4.00 -4.87
N HIS A 78 -10.93 4.63 -4.06
CA HIS A 78 -11.34 5.64 -3.07
C HIS A 78 -10.51 6.94 -3.11
N GLY A 79 -9.41 6.95 -3.87
CA GLY A 79 -8.54 8.11 -4.05
C GLY A 79 -9.25 9.33 -4.65
N ASN A 80 -8.79 10.51 -4.23
CA ASN A 80 -9.23 11.85 -4.64
C ASN A 80 -8.19 12.91 -4.23
N ASP A 81 -8.39 14.16 -4.66
CA ASP A 81 -7.45 15.28 -4.45
C ASP A 81 -7.54 15.95 -3.06
N SER A 82 -8.05 15.25 -2.05
CA SER A 82 -8.17 15.80 -0.70
C SER A 82 -6.84 15.84 0.05
N ILE A 83 -6.73 16.73 1.04
CA ILE A 83 -5.52 16.84 1.86
C ILE A 83 -5.20 15.55 2.61
N ILE A 84 -6.20 14.79 3.06
CA ILE A 84 -5.99 13.50 3.72
C ILE A 84 -5.36 12.50 2.76
N ASN A 85 -5.84 12.39 1.52
CA ASN A 85 -5.23 11.49 0.55
C ASN A 85 -3.80 11.89 0.19
N ILE A 86 -3.53 13.20 0.06
CA ILE A 86 -2.17 13.70 -0.13
C ILE A 86 -1.27 13.35 1.06
N LEU A 87 -1.77 13.44 2.29
CA LEU A 87 -1.01 13.02 3.47
C LEU A 87 -0.80 11.51 3.50
N ILE A 88 -1.82 10.71 3.16
CA ILE A 88 -1.73 9.25 3.17
C ILE A 88 -0.61 8.77 2.25
N ILE A 89 -0.62 9.20 0.98
CA ILE A 89 0.41 8.82 0.02
C ILE A 89 1.80 9.29 0.43
N ASN A 90 1.96 10.50 0.97
CA ASN A 90 3.27 10.97 1.41
C ASN A 90 3.80 10.22 2.64
N ILE A 91 2.94 9.90 3.60
CA ILE A 91 3.32 9.10 4.77
C ILE A 91 3.74 7.70 4.32
N ASP A 92 2.94 7.05 3.47
CA ASP A 92 3.24 5.71 2.96
C ASP A 92 4.55 5.68 2.15
N MET A 93 4.77 6.68 1.27
CA MET A 93 6.03 6.84 0.53
C MET A 93 7.26 6.95 1.43
N ILE A 94 7.16 7.71 2.52
CA ILE A 94 8.26 7.85 3.48
C ILE A 94 8.51 6.51 4.17
N LEU A 95 7.45 5.84 4.63
CA LEU A 95 7.56 4.58 5.33
C LEU A 95 8.15 3.46 4.45
N ILE A 96 7.71 3.34 3.19
CA ILE A 96 8.27 2.35 2.26
C ILE A 96 9.71 2.70 1.84
N GLY A 97 10.02 3.98 1.68
CA GLY A 97 11.38 4.44 1.42
C GLY A 97 12.33 4.07 2.57
N LEU A 98 11.88 4.25 3.83
CA LEU A 98 12.61 3.81 5.02
C LEU A 98 12.74 2.28 5.07
N ALA A 99 11.69 1.54 4.75
CA ALA A 99 11.74 0.07 4.68
C ALA A 99 12.79 -0.41 3.66
N SER A 100 12.95 0.32 2.54
CA SER A 100 13.93 -0.01 1.50
C SER A 100 15.38 -0.03 1.99
N ILE A 101 15.70 0.75 3.03
CA ILE A 101 17.03 0.83 3.62
C ILE A 101 17.42 -0.51 4.25
N PHE A 102 16.45 -1.24 4.81
CA PHE A 102 16.66 -2.49 5.56
C PHE A 102 16.51 -3.75 4.71
N ILE A 103 16.30 -3.62 3.40
CA ILE A 103 16.18 -4.75 2.48
C ILE A 103 17.45 -5.61 2.44
N PRO A 104 18.68 -5.04 2.33
CA PRO A 104 19.90 -5.85 2.32
C PRO A 104 20.05 -6.72 3.58
N GLU A 105 19.73 -6.20 4.76
CA GLU A 105 19.77 -6.93 6.03
C GLU A 105 18.73 -8.04 6.07
N ALA A 106 17.52 -7.78 5.54
CA ALA A 106 16.46 -8.77 5.45
C ALA A 106 16.85 -9.94 4.54
N VAL A 107 17.45 -9.65 3.37
CA VAL A 107 17.98 -10.68 2.45
C VAL A 107 19.08 -11.51 3.12
N ASN A 108 19.91 -10.89 3.97
CA ASN A 108 20.90 -11.57 4.80
C ASN A 108 20.32 -12.35 6.00
N GLY A 109 19.00 -12.34 6.18
CA GLY A 109 18.29 -13.10 7.21
C GLY A 109 17.99 -12.33 8.50
N ASN A 110 18.37 -11.06 8.59
CA ASN A 110 17.99 -10.20 9.71
C ASN A 110 16.75 -9.37 9.36
N PHE A 111 15.58 -9.92 9.68
CA PHE A 111 14.29 -9.28 9.41
C PHE A 111 13.85 -8.27 10.49
N HIS A 112 14.63 -8.03 11.54
CA HIS A 112 14.15 -7.30 12.72
C HIS A 112 13.65 -5.88 12.38
N TYR A 113 14.47 -5.08 11.70
CA TYR A 113 14.12 -3.68 11.39
C TYR A 113 13.01 -3.57 10.35
N ILE A 114 13.09 -4.35 9.27
CA ILE A 114 12.06 -4.33 8.22
C ILE A 114 10.71 -4.80 8.77
N THR A 115 10.68 -5.76 9.71
CA THR A 115 9.44 -6.25 10.33
C THR A 115 8.77 -5.15 11.15
N TRP A 116 9.52 -4.39 11.95
CA TRP A 116 8.94 -3.27 12.70
C TRP A 116 8.39 -2.17 11.79
N LEU A 117 9.11 -1.82 10.73
CA LEU A 117 8.62 -0.86 9.73
C LEU A 117 7.37 -1.37 9.01
N TYR A 118 7.35 -2.66 8.67
CA TYR A 118 6.21 -3.30 8.05
C TYR A 118 4.99 -3.31 8.97
N ILE A 119 5.15 -3.60 10.26
CA ILE A 119 4.05 -3.49 11.25
C ILE A 119 3.49 -2.05 11.28
N ILE A 120 4.35 -1.03 11.22
CA ILE A 120 3.90 0.37 11.22
C ILE A 120 3.12 0.69 9.93
N LEU A 121 3.63 0.25 8.77
CA LEU A 121 2.97 0.38 7.46
C LEU A 121 1.57 -0.28 7.47
N GLU A 122 1.50 -1.53 7.92
CA GLU A 122 0.25 -2.31 7.95
C GLU A 122 -0.74 -1.74 8.97
N LEU A 123 -0.30 -1.27 10.14
CA LEU A 123 -1.19 -0.58 11.08
C LEU A 123 -1.71 0.74 10.51
N PHE A 124 -0.87 1.46 9.77
CA PHE A 124 -1.25 2.69 9.11
C PHE A 124 -2.28 2.43 7.99
N MET A 125 -2.00 1.52 7.06
CA MET A 125 -2.91 1.16 5.98
C MET A 125 -4.17 0.47 6.49
N GLY A 126 -4.06 -0.41 7.49
CA GLY A 126 -5.21 -1.00 8.18
C GLY A 126 -6.13 0.05 8.80
N ALA A 127 -5.57 1.10 9.43
CA ALA A 127 -6.36 2.22 9.95
C ALA A 127 -7.07 3.01 8.82
N VAL A 128 -6.41 3.20 7.67
CA VAL A 128 -7.02 3.83 6.48
C VAL A 128 -8.20 2.99 5.97
N TRP A 129 -8.03 1.68 5.83
CA TRP A 129 -9.08 0.75 5.36
C TRP A 129 -10.25 0.62 6.35
N ILE A 130 -9.97 0.55 7.65
CA ILE A 130 -11.01 0.57 8.69
C ILE A 130 -11.77 1.89 8.69
N GLY A 131 -11.04 3.01 8.61
CA GLY A 131 -11.61 4.36 8.56
C GLY A 131 -12.50 4.56 7.33
N LEU A 132 -12.07 4.05 6.17
CA LEU A 132 -12.87 4.04 4.94
C LEU A 132 -14.24 3.36 5.16
N GLY A 133 -14.29 2.26 5.91
CA GLY A 133 -15.55 1.56 6.20
C GLY A 133 -16.54 2.34 7.07
N ILE A 134 -16.19 3.55 7.53
CA ILE A 134 -17.12 4.50 8.15
C ILE A 134 -17.78 5.39 7.08
N PHE A 135 -17.02 5.77 6.05
CA PHE A 135 -17.45 6.71 5.02
C PHE A 135 -18.12 6.04 3.82
N ASP A 136 -17.69 4.84 3.44
CA ASP A 136 -18.29 4.03 2.40
C ASP A 136 -19.00 2.82 3.04
N LYS A 137 -20.33 2.94 3.19
CA LYS A 137 -21.14 1.86 3.80
C LYS A 137 -21.27 0.65 2.89
N THR A 138 -21.23 0.86 1.57
CA THR A 138 -21.36 -0.22 0.58
C THR A 138 -20.11 -1.08 0.59
N HIS A 139 -18.93 -0.45 0.59
CA HIS A 139 -17.66 -1.18 0.69
C HIS A 139 -17.25 -1.52 2.12
N GLY A 140 -17.87 -0.92 3.13
CA GLY A 140 -17.41 -0.94 4.51
C GLY A 140 -17.18 -2.31 5.15
N PRO A 141 -18.05 -3.33 4.96
CA PRO A 141 -17.78 -4.67 5.47
C PRO A 141 -16.50 -5.27 4.90
N ALA A 142 -16.29 -5.18 3.58
CA ALA A 142 -15.09 -5.71 2.93
C ALA A 142 -13.84 -4.89 3.31
N ALA A 143 -13.95 -3.56 3.34
CA ALA A 143 -12.86 -2.67 3.73
C ALA A 143 -12.37 -2.93 5.18
N ARG A 144 -13.28 -3.18 6.12
CA ARG A 144 -12.91 -3.53 7.51
C ARG A 144 -12.28 -4.90 7.62
N VAL A 145 -12.78 -5.88 6.86
CA VAL A 145 -12.14 -7.20 6.80
C VAL A 145 -10.73 -7.03 6.24
N TRP A 146 -10.55 -6.34 5.12
CA TRP A 146 -9.24 -5.99 4.57
C TRP A 146 -8.31 -5.33 5.60
N GLY A 147 -8.77 -4.30 6.31
CA GLY A 147 -7.95 -3.62 7.30
C GLY A 147 -7.66 -4.40 8.59
N ILE A 148 -8.33 -5.55 8.82
CA ILE A 148 -8.13 -6.42 10.00
C ILE A 148 -7.38 -7.70 9.62
N THR A 149 -7.70 -8.27 8.47
CA THR A 149 -7.08 -9.47 7.94
C THR A 149 -6.03 -9.05 6.91
N CYS A 150 -4.74 -9.20 7.23
CA CYS A 150 -3.62 -9.19 6.24
C CYS A 150 -3.75 -10.31 5.17
N TYR A 151 -4.92 -10.96 5.08
CA TYR A 151 -5.31 -11.90 4.05
C TYR A 151 -6.78 -11.62 3.72
N SER A 152 -7.05 -11.00 2.58
CA SER A 152 -8.34 -11.15 1.95
C SER A 152 -8.21 -11.30 0.44
N CYS A 153 -8.34 -12.57 0.05
CA CYS A 153 -8.80 -13.08 -1.23
C CYS A 153 -9.31 -11.99 -2.20
N ASN A 154 -8.55 -11.79 -3.29
CA ASN A 154 -8.89 -10.94 -4.44
C ASN A 154 -10.28 -11.22 -5.08
N HIS A 155 -11.00 -12.24 -4.60
CA HIS A 155 -12.27 -12.70 -5.17
C HIS A 155 -13.50 -11.87 -4.76
N CYS A 156 -13.39 -10.96 -3.79
CA CYS A 156 -14.51 -10.07 -3.42
C CYS A 156 -14.50 -8.71 -4.15
N LEU A 157 -13.41 -8.34 -4.84
CA LEU A 157 -13.25 -7.02 -5.48
C LEU A 157 -13.63 -6.98 -6.98
N ARG A 158 -14.16 -8.08 -7.55
CA ARG A 158 -14.70 -8.08 -8.92
C ARG A 158 -15.96 -8.94 -9.03
N PRO A 159 -17.16 -8.41 -8.76
CA PRO A 159 -18.32 -8.83 -9.52
C PRO A 159 -18.29 -8.08 -10.87
N LEU A 160 -18.32 -8.83 -11.97
CA LEU A 160 -18.63 -8.39 -13.34
C LEU A 160 -17.43 -7.93 -14.22
N PHE A 161 -16.77 -8.92 -14.85
CA PHE A 161 -17.02 -9.09 -16.29
C PHE A 161 -18.33 -9.86 -16.46
#